data_AF-A0A072VD38-F1
#
_entry.id   AF-A0A072VD38-F1
#
_cell.length_a   1.000
_cell.length_b   1.000
_cell.length_c   1.000
_cell.angle_alpha   90.00
_cell.angle_beta   90.00
_cell.angle_gamma   90.00
#
_symmetry.space_group_name_H-M   'P 1'
#
loop_
_entity.id
_entity.type
_entity.pdbx_description
1 polymer ?
#
loop_
_entity_poly.entity_id
_entity_poly.type
_entity_poly.pdbx_seq_one_letter_code
_entity_poly.pdbx_strand_id
1 'polypeptide(L)'
;MEAEKDVSIKQYTNEEVDDDGRIKRTGNVLTATTHIITVVVGAGVLALAWAISQLGWIAGILVMITFSSISIYTYNLIADCYRYPDSVNGKRNYTYMQAVHAYLGGIMHVFCGLIQYGKLAGITVGYTITCSTSMVAIKKLICFHKNGHEAYCKFSNNPYMLGFGIFQILLSQIPNFHKLTLISTVAAITSFGYALIGSGLSLAVVVSGKGETTSLFGTKVGPGLSEDDKIWKVLTALGNIALACSYATVVYDIMDTLKSNPPESTQMRKANMLGITTMTILFLLCGSLGYAAFGDHTPGNILTGFGFYEPFLLVALGNVCIIVHMVGAYQVIEFLSSVNCN
;
A
#
# COMPACT_ATOMS: atom_id res chain seq x y z
N MET A 1 48.16 6.27 -28.84
CA MET A 1 47.98 5.19 -27.83
C MET A 1 47.41 5.73 -26.51
N GLU A 2 47.85 6.88 -25.98
CA GLU A 2 47.22 7.50 -24.79
C GLU A 2 45.82 8.06 -25.06
N ALA A 3 45.59 8.71 -26.21
CA ALA A 3 44.26 9.20 -26.60
C ALA A 3 43.22 8.07 -26.78
N GLU A 4 43.67 6.88 -27.20
CA GLU A 4 42.80 5.71 -27.43
C GLU A 4 42.50 4.97 -26.12
N LYS A 5 43.45 5.01 -25.15
CA LYS A 5 43.21 4.59 -23.76
C LYS A 5 42.27 5.54 -23.03
N ASP A 6 42.40 6.85 -23.24
CA ASP A 6 41.53 7.84 -22.60
C ASP A 6 40.10 7.81 -23.17
N VAL A 7 39.95 7.53 -24.48
CA VAL A 7 38.66 7.28 -25.13
C VAL A 7 38.04 5.95 -24.65
N SER A 8 38.82 4.87 -24.56
CA SER A 8 38.30 3.57 -24.08
C SER A 8 37.96 3.57 -22.59
N ILE A 9 38.71 4.29 -21.75
CA ILE A 9 38.36 4.49 -20.33
C ILE A 9 37.11 5.35 -20.19
N LYS A 10 36.99 6.47 -20.94
CA LYS A 10 35.76 7.29 -20.97
C LYS A 10 34.54 6.53 -21.49
N GLN A 11 34.74 5.65 -22.47
CA GLN A 11 33.67 4.85 -23.06
C GLN A 11 33.21 3.72 -22.13
N TYR A 12 34.13 3.08 -21.38
CA TYR A 12 33.77 2.13 -20.31
C TYR A 12 33.06 2.81 -19.13
N THR A 13 33.48 4.01 -18.71
CA THR A 13 32.81 4.74 -17.62
C THR A 13 31.42 5.27 -17.99
N ASN A 14 31.16 5.58 -19.26
CA ASN A 14 29.86 6.07 -19.72
C ASN A 14 28.77 4.98 -19.78
N GLU A 15 29.13 3.70 -19.79
CA GLU A 15 28.12 2.61 -19.82
C GLU A 15 27.49 2.32 -18.45
N GLU A 16 28.14 2.74 -17.36
CA GLU A 16 27.78 2.44 -15.97
C GLU A 16 27.01 3.57 -15.25
N VAL A 17 26.91 4.77 -15.86
CA VAL A 17 26.26 5.94 -15.26
C VAL A 17 25.10 6.46 -16.12
N ASP A 18 24.11 7.10 -15.49
CA ASP A 18 23.00 7.79 -16.13
C ASP A 18 23.39 9.22 -16.57
N ASP A 19 22.46 9.92 -17.22
CA ASP A 19 22.62 11.30 -17.73
C ASP A 19 22.86 12.35 -16.62
N ASP A 20 22.63 11.99 -15.35
CA ASP A 20 22.92 12.80 -14.17
C ASP A 20 24.25 12.43 -13.48
N GLY A 21 25.03 11.51 -14.04
CA GLY A 21 26.31 11.04 -13.51
C GLY A 21 26.18 10.08 -12.31
N ARG A 22 24.97 9.65 -11.93
CA ARG A 22 24.76 8.61 -10.90
C ARG A 22 24.82 7.21 -11.51
N ILE A 23 24.98 6.19 -10.66
CA ILE A 23 24.93 4.78 -11.07
C ILE A 23 23.66 4.52 -11.88
N LYS A 24 23.81 3.80 -12.99
CA LYS A 24 22.74 3.52 -13.94
C LYS A 24 21.55 2.82 -13.28
N ARG A 25 20.38 3.44 -13.42
CA ARG A 25 19.09 2.89 -12.97
C ARG A 25 18.62 1.80 -13.91
N THR A 26 18.12 0.70 -13.33
CA THR A 26 17.72 -0.51 -14.08
C THR A 26 16.22 -0.79 -14.04
N GLY A 27 15.46 -0.02 -13.26
CA GLY A 27 14.01 -0.15 -13.14
C GLY A 27 13.29 0.16 -14.46
N ASN A 28 12.09 -0.39 -14.58
CA ASN A 28 11.25 -0.28 -15.76
C ASN A 28 9.76 -0.27 -15.35
N VAL A 29 8.86 -0.22 -16.34
CA VAL A 29 7.40 -0.18 -16.11
C VAL A 29 6.93 -1.33 -15.21
N LEU A 30 7.47 -2.55 -15.37
CA LEU A 30 7.05 -3.71 -14.57
C LEU A 30 7.50 -3.59 -13.11
N THR A 31 8.76 -3.19 -12.88
CA THR A 31 9.27 -3.01 -11.50
C THR A 31 8.54 -1.86 -10.80
N ALA A 32 8.33 -0.75 -11.49
CA ALA A 32 7.55 0.38 -10.97
C ALA A 32 6.09 -0.01 -10.66
N THR A 33 5.44 -0.76 -11.56
CA THR A 33 4.09 -1.29 -11.33
C THR A 33 4.06 -2.20 -10.09
N THR A 34 5.08 -3.04 -9.92
CA THR A 34 5.21 -3.92 -8.75
C THR A 34 5.37 -3.13 -7.46
N HIS A 35 6.18 -2.06 -7.46
CA HIS A 35 6.33 -1.17 -6.30
C HIS A 35 5.04 -0.42 -5.97
N ILE A 36 4.34 0.10 -6.98
CA ILE A 36 3.03 0.75 -6.81
C ILE A 36 2.05 -0.21 -6.15
N ILE A 37 1.92 -1.43 -6.68
CA ILE A 37 1.08 -2.49 -6.11
C ILE A 37 1.48 -2.83 -4.68
N THR A 38 2.77 -2.97 -4.41
CA THR A 38 3.27 -3.32 -3.07
C THR A 38 2.88 -2.26 -2.04
N VAL A 39 2.88 -0.98 -2.42
CA VAL A 39 2.59 0.10 -1.45
C VAL A 39 1.08 0.33 -1.28
N VAL A 40 0.32 0.23 -2.37
CA VAL A 40 -1.12 0.49 -2.35
C VAL A 40 -1.95 -0.71 -1.91
N VAL A 41 -1.61 -1.92 -2.37
CA VAL A 41 -2.22 -3.16 -1.88
C VAL A 41 -1.54 -3.53 -0.57
N GLY A 42 -1.82 -2.73 0.47
CA GLY A 42 -1.32 -2.91 1.82
C GLY A 42 -2.46 -3.01 2.83
N ALA A 43 -2.25 -2.51 4.05
CA ALA A 43 -3.23 -2.58 5.12
C ALA A 43 -4.60 -1.95 4.74
N GLY A 44 -4.61 -0.96 3.84
CA GLY A 44 -5.82 -0.25 3.42
C GLY A 44 -6.88 -1.15 2.77
N VAL A 45 -6.49 -2.16 1.98
CA VAL A 45 -7.44 -3.04 1.27
C VAL A 45 -8.34 -3.84 2.24
N LEU A 46 -7.82 -4.16 3.43
CA LEU A 46 -8.51 -4.95 4.45
C LEU A 46 -9.75 -4.25 5.00
N ALA A 47 -9.75 -2.91 4.99
CA ALA A 47 -10.82 -2.06 5.51
C ALA A 47 -11.83 -1.62 4.43
N LEU A 48 -11.62 -1.97 3.16
CA LEU A 48 -12.49 -1.51 2.07
C LEU A 48 -13.89 -2.08 2.14
N ALA A 49 -14.03 -3.35 2.55
CA ALA A 49 -15.36 -3.95 2.76
C ALA A 49 -16.13 -3.18 3.84
N TRP A 50 -15.46 -2.85 4.94
CA TRP A 50 -16.03 -2.01 5.98
C TRP A 50 -16.39 -0.62 5.44
N ALA A 51 -15.53 0.01 4.64
CA ALA A 51 -15.82 1.31 4.05
C ALA A 51 -17.08 1.28 3.16
N ILE A 52 -17.25 0.25 2.33
CA ILE A 52 -18.49 0.08 1.55
C ILE A 52 -19.69 -0.16 2.47
N SER A 53 -19.56 -0.89 3.57
CA SER A 53 -20.69 -1.06 4.50
C SER A 53 -21.19 0.27 5.10
N GLN A 54 -20.29 1.22 5.35
CA GLN A 54 -20.66 2.53 5.88
C GLN A 54 -21.27 3.45 4.81
N LEU A 55 -20.78 3.37 3.57
CA LEU A 55 -21.20 4.23 2.45
C LEU A 55 -22.40 3.67 1.66
N GLY A 56 -22.57 2.34 1.66
CA GLY A 56 -23.48 1.61 0.78
C GLY A 56 -22.88 1.30 -0.59
N TRP A 57 -23.59 0.47 -1.35
CA TRP A 57 -23.18 0.04 -2.68
C TRP A 57 -22.87 1.20 -3.64
N ILE A 58 -23.77 2.20 -3.71
CA ILE A 58 -23.67 3.27 -4.68
C ILE A 58 -22.47 4.18 -4.36
N ALA A 59 -22.48 4.77 -3.15
CA ALA A 59 -21.44 5.70 -2.77
C ALA A 59 -20.08 5.00 -2.60
N GLY A 60 -20.05 3.78 -2.05
CA GLY A 60 -18.81 3.00 -1.89
C GLY A 60 -18.09 2.76 -3.21
N ILE A 61 -18.79 2.21 -4.22
CA ILE A 61 -18.21 1.96 -5.54
C ILE A 61 -17.81 3.27 -6.23
N LEU A 62 -18.69 4.28 -6.21
CA LEU A 62 -18.43 5.57 -6.85
C LEU A 62 -17.18 6.23 -6.27
N VAL A 63 -17.07 6.30 -4.94
CA VAL A 63 -15.92 6.90 -4.24
C VAL A 63 -14.64 6.16 -4.60
N MET A 64 -14.64 4.82 -4.63
CA MET A 64 -13.44 4.04 -4.99
C MET A 64 -12.97 4.31 -6.42
N ILE A 65 -13.91 4.40 -7.37
CA ILE A 65 -13.58 4.76 -8.76
C ILE A 65 -13.05 6.20 -8.82
N THR A 66 -13.72 7.15 -8.16
CA THR A 66 -13.31 8.56 -8.14
C THR A 66 -11.92 8.75 -7.55
N PHE A 67 -11.62 8.18 -6.38
CA PHE A 67 -10.28 8.28 -5.77
C PHE A 67 -9.20 7.61 -6.63
N SER A 68 -9.53 6.53 -7.32
CA SER A 68 -8.60 5.86 -8.24
C SER A 68 -8.34 6.73 -9.49
N SER A 69 -9.36 7.37 -10.06
CA SER A 69 -9.21 8.33 -11.16
C SER A 69 -8.39 9.56 -10.74
N ILE A 70 -8.67 10.13 -9.56
CA ILE A 70 -7.89 11.23 -8.99
C ILE A 70 -6.42 10.81 -8.83
N SER A 71 -6.18 9.58 -8.36
CA SER A 71 -4.83 9.05 -8.19
C SER A 71 -4.09 8.95 -9.52
N ILE A 72 -4.70 8.36 -10.57
CA ILE A 72 -4.08 8.30 -11.90
C ILE A 72 -3.75 9.71 -12.41
N TYR A 73 -4.69 10.64 -12.30
CA TYR A 73 -4.49 12.01 -12.75
C TYR A 73 -3.34 12.70 -12.01
N THR A 74 -3.38 12.70 -10.68
CA THR A 74 -2.40 13.40 -9.83
C THR A 74 -1.00 12.78 -9.95
N TYR A 75 -0.88 11.45 -10.00
CA TYR A 75 0.43 10.81 -10.15
C TYR A 75 1.02 10.96 -11.55
N ASN A 76 0.19 11.13 -12.59
CA ASN A 76 0.69 11.48 -13.91
C ASN A 76 1.24 12.91 -13.96
N LEU A 77 0.61 13.85 -13.26
CA LEU A 77 1.17 15.21 -13.10
C LEU A 77 2.49 15.17 -12.31
N ILE A 78 2.54 14.40 -11.22
CA ILE A 78 3.77 14.22 -10.44
C ILE A 78 4.89 13.61 -11.30
N ALA A 79 4.56 12.66 -12.18
CA ALA A 79 5.53 12.06 -13.09
C ALA A 79 6.16 13.08 -14.05
N ASP A 80 5.40 14.07 -14.49
CA ASP A 80 5.94 15.16 -15.33
C ASP A 80 6.84 16.12 -14.53
N CYS A 81 6.62 16.24 -13.22
CA CYS A 81 7.41 17.06 -12.32
C CYS A 81 8.72 16.41 -11.84
N TYR A 82 9.00 15.18 -12.26
CA TYR A 82 10.25 14.50 -11.89
C TYR A 82 11.48 15.26 -12.37
N ARG A 83 11.41 15.90 -13.53
CA ARG A 83 12.48 16.74 -14.10
C ARG A 83 12.02 18.19 -14.22
N TYR A 84 12.94 19.13 -13.96
CA TYR A 84 12.72 20.58 -14.08
C TYR A 84 13.93 21.25 -14.76
N PRO A 85 13.77 22.27 -15.64
CA PRO A 85 12.52 22.93 -16.02
C PRO A 85 11.71 22.23 -17.11
N ASP A 86 12.31 21.26 -17.81
CA ASP A 86 11.66 20.46 -18.85
C ASP A 86 11.39 19.04 -18.32
N SER A 87 10.25 18.45 -18.66
CA SER A 87 9.82 17.15 -18.12
C SER A 87 10.60 15.94 -18.67
N VAL A 88 11.44 16.16 -19.68
CA VAL A 88 12.29 15.12 -20.30
C VAL A 88 13.77 15.43 -20.15
N ASN A 89 14.17 16.66 -20.46
CA ASN A 89 15.57 17.08 -20.50
C ASN A 89 16.00 17.88 -19.26
N GLY A 90 15.08 18.16 -18.34
CA GLY A 90 15.38 18.86 -17.10
C GLY A 90 16.24 18.05 -16.13
N LYS A 91 16.74 18.73 -15.10
CA LYS A 91 17.42 18.11 -13.98
C LYS A 91 16.42 17.30 -13.16
N ARG A 92 16.81 16.09 -12.76
CA ARG A 92 16.02 15.22 -11.89
C ARG A 92 15.86 15.81 -10.49
N ASN A 93 14.67 15.62 -9.93
CA ASN A 93 14.35 15.79 -8.53
C ASN A 93 14.21 14.40 -7.91
N TYR A 94 15.14 14.01 -7.05
CA TYR A 94 15.18 12.66 -6.47
C TYR A 94 14.17 12.47 -5.33
N THR A 95 13.76 13.57 -4.70
CA THR A 95 12.73 13.58 -3.65
C THR A 95 11.56 14.48 -3.98
N TYR A 96 10.41 14.19 -3.36
CA TYR A 96 9.25 15.07 -3.40
C TYR A 96 9.59 16.50 -2.92
N MET A 97 10.33 16.63 -1.82
CA MET A 97 10.73 17.95 -1.30
C MET A 97 11.62 18.73 -2.28
N GLN A 98 12.54 18.06 -2.99
CA GLN A 98 13.35 18.69 -4.04
C GLN A 98 12.47 19.20 -5.18
N ALA A 99 11.50 18.40 -5.64
CA ALA A 99 10.58 18.83 -6.69
C ALA A 99 9.71 20.02 -6.24
N VAL A 100 9.19 19.99 -5.02
CA VAL A 100 8.42 21.12 -4.47
C VAL A 100 9.30 22.38 -4.40
N HIS A 101 10.56 22.25 -3.97
CA HIS A 101 11.49 23.38 -3.95
C HIS A 101 11.80 23.90 -5.36
N ALA A 102 12.01 23.02 -6.34
CA ALA A 102 12.30 23.40 -7.73
C ALA A 102 11.13 24.14 -8.41
N TYR A 103 9.89 23.71 -8.17
CA TYR A 103 8.71 24.28 -8.83
C TYR A 103 8.08 25.46 -8.07
N LEU A 104 8.00 25.41 -6.74
CA LEU A 104 7.32 26.43 -5.94
C LEU A 104 8.26 27.39 -5.22
N GLY A 105 9.53 27.00 -5.03
CA GLY A 105 10.49 27.78 -4.25
C GLY A 105 10.06 28.01 -2.79
N GLY A 106 10.78 28.90 -2.11
CA GLY A 106 10.46 29.34 -0.76
C GLY A 106 10.33 28.20 0.27
N ILE A 107 9.38 28.34 1.19
CA ILE A 107 9.19 27.42 2.33
C ILE A 107 8.22 26.26 2.04
N MET A 108 7.65 26.18 0.83
CA MET A 108 6.61 25.19 0.51
C MET A 108 7.12 23.74 0.64
N HIS A 109 8.39 23.50 0.32
CA HIS A 109 9.01 22.19 0.48
C HIS A 109 9.05 21.72 1.93
N VAL A 110 9.17 22.63 2.90
CA VAL A 110 9.13 22.31 4.34
C VAL A 110 7.71 21.91 4.75
N PHE A 111 6.69 22.69 4.35
CA PHE A 111 5.30 22.39 4.65
C PHE A 111 4.85 21.06 4.03
N CYS A 112 5.14 20.85 2.75
CA CYS A 112 4.89 19.60 2.04
C CYS A 112 5.67 18.42 2.64
N GLY A 113 6.92 18.64 3.07
CA GLY A 113 7.73 17.65 3.77
C GLY A 113 7.10 17.23 5.10
N LEU A 114 6.64 18.18 5.92
CA LEU A 114 5.94 17.87 7.18
C LEU A 114 4.70 16.99 6.96
N ILE A 115 3.90 17.29 5.94
CA ILE A 115 2.74 16.45 5.57
C ILE A 115 3.18 15.06 5.13
N GLN A 116 4.22 14.95 4.29
CA GLN A 116 4.74 13.66 3.81
C GLN A 116 5.25 12.79 4.96
N TYR A 117 6.06 13.35 5.87
CA TYR A 117 6.56 12.63 7.05
C TYR A 117 5.46 12.26 8.04
N GLY A 118 4.48 13.15 8.24
CA GLY A 118 3.30 12.84 9.05
C GLY A 118 2.51 11.66 8.50
N LYS A 119 2.33 11.61 7.17
CA LYS A 119 1.71 10.45 6.49
C LYS A 119 2.56 9.18 6.67
N LEU A 120 3.88 9.27 6.56
CA LEU A 120 4.79 8.14 6.74
C LEU A 120 4.71 7.54 8.15
N ALA A 121 4.67 8.40 9.17
CA ALA A 121 4.47 8.00 10.56
C ALA A 121 3.13 7.28 10.75
N GLY A 122 2.05 7.82 10.16
CA GLY A 122 0.73 7.18 10.17
C GLY A 122 0.72 5.78 9.54
N ILE A 123 1.36 5.61 8.39
CA ILE A 123 1.50 4.29 7.73
C ILE A 123 2.24 3.30 8.64
N THR A 124 3.33 3.75 9.29
CA THR A 124 4.14 2.90 10.19
C THR A 124 3.32 2.44 11.41
N VAL A 125 2.52 3.32 12.00
CA VAL A 125 1.57 2.97 13.06
C VAL A 125 0.54 1.97 12.56
N GLY A 126 -0.03 2.20 11.36
CA GLY A 126 -0.97 1.28 10.71
C GLY A 126 -0.38 -0.12 10.54
N TYR A 127 0.85 -0.24 10.03
CA TYR A 127 1.54 -1.52 9.87
C TYR A 127 1.73 -2.25 11.20
N THR A 128 2.05 -1.52 12.27
CA THR A 128 2.18 -2.09 13.62
C THR A 128 0.85 -2.67 14.13
N ILE A 129 -0.25 -1.92 13.98
CA ILE A 129 -1.57 -2.36 14.39
C ILE A 129 -2.02 -3.57 13.55
N THR A 130 -1.85 -3.50 12.23
CA THR A 130 -2.26 -4.58 11.32
C THR A 130 -1.44 -5.86 11.55
N CYS A 131 -0.12 -5.75 11.67
CA CYS A 131 0.75 -6.90 11.93
C CYS A 131 0.42 -7.58 13.28
N SER A 132 0.28 -6.79 14.35
CA SER A 132 -0.07 -7.31 15.67
C SER A 132 -1.45 -7.97 15.70
N THR A 133 -2.44 -7.38 15.03
CA THR A 133 -3.79 -7.95 14.91
C THR A 133 -3.75 -9.29 14.16
N SER A 134 -2.97 -9.39 13.09
CA SER A 134 -2.80 -10.64 12.33
C SER A 134 -2.10 -11.74 13.15
N MET A 135 -1.06 -11.40 13.91
CA MET A 135 -0.39 -12.34 14.82
C MET A 135 -1.35 -12.87 15.90
N VAL A 136 -2.17 -11.99 16.46
CA VAL A 136 -3.19 -12.36 17.45
C VAL A 136 -4.30 -13.19 16.82
N ALA A 137 -4.71 -12.90 15.59
CA ALA A 137 -5.66 -13.73 14.85
C ALA A 137 -5.14 -15.17 14.67
N ILE A 138 -3.87 -15.35 14.30
CA ILE A 138 -3.23 -16.67 14.22
C ILE A 138 -3.25 -17.38 15.58
N LYS A 139 -2.94 -16.67 16.67
CA LYS A 139 -2.98 -17.26 18.02
C LYS A 139 -4.39 -17.68 18.44
N LYS A 140 -5.41 -16.88 18.10
CA LYS A 140 -6.82 -17.23 18.31
C LYS A 140 -7.19 -18.48 17.53
N LEU A 141 -6.83 -18.55 16.24
CA LEU A 141 -7.04 -19.72 15.39
C LEU A 141 -6.47 -21.00 16.01
N ILE A 142 -5.19 -20.98 16.41
CA ILE A 142 -4.53 -22.13 17.02
C ILE A 142 -5.21 -22.54 18.33
N CYS A 143 -5.61 -21.56 19.16
CA CYS A 143 -6.27 -21.80 20.43
C CYS A 143 -7.63 -22.47 20.26
N PHE A 144 -8.50 -21.94 19.39
CA PHE A 144 -9.82 -22.52 19.13
C PHE A 144 -9.73 -23.89 18.46
N HIS A 145 -8.77 -24.10 17.57
CA HIS A 145 -8.56 -25.40 16.94
C HIS A 145 -8.11 -26.47 17.94
N LYS A 146 -7.21 -26.11 18.88
CA LYS A 146 -6.69 -27.05 19.88
C LYS A 146 -7.66 -27.33 21.03
N ASN A 147 -8.36 -26.30 21.49
CA ASN A 147 -9.12 -26.35 22.75
C ASN A 147 -10.64 -26.37 22.55
N GLY A 148 -11.13 -26.30 21.31
CA GLY A 148 -12.55 -26.28 20.99
C GLY A 148 -13.15 -24.87 20.94
N HIS A 149 -14.38 -24.77 20.45
CA HIS A 149 -15.05 -23.49 20.14
C HIS A 149 -15.44 -22.68 21.39
N GLU A 150 -15.66 -23.36 22.51
CA GLU A 150 -16.02 -22.74 23.80
C GLU A 150 -14.81 -22.27 24.62
N ALA A 151 -13.59 -22.42 24.09
CA ALA A 151 -12.38 -22.07 24.81
C ALA A 151 -12.21 -20.55 24.97
N TYR A 152 -11.72 -20.10 26.13
CA TYR A 152 -11.38 -18.70 26.36
C TYR A 152 -10.08 -18.31 25.64
N CYS A 153 -10.22 -17.87 24.38
CA CYS A 153 -9.09 -17.49 23.52
C CYS A 153 -9.01 -15.97 23.30
N LYS A 154 -8.89 -15.20 24.39
CA LYS A 154 -8.63 -13.74 24.32
C LYS A 154 -7.16 -13.43 24.58
N PHE A 155 -6.56 -12.66 23.67
CA PHE A 155 -5.16 -12.24 23.76
C PHE A 155 -5.07 -10.73 23.53
N SER A 156 -4.14 -10.07 24.22
CA SER A 156 -3.82 -8.67 24.03
C SER A 156 -2.94 -8.47 22.78
N ASN A 157 -3.18 -7.39 22.04
CA ASN A 157 -2.35 -6.97 20.90
C ASN A 157 -1.05 -6.29 21.37
N ASN A 158 -1.03 -5.67 22.55
CA ASN A 158 0.06 -4.85 23.05
C ASN A 158 1.46 -5.51 22.98
N PRO A 159 1.68 -6.77 23.43
CA PRO A 159 3.00 -7.38 23.33
C PRO A 159 3.48 -7.57 21.88
N TYR A 160 2.56 -7.83 20.95
CA TYR A 160 2.87 -7.97 19.53
C TYR A 160 3.15 -6.61 18.88
N MET A 161 2.43 -5.56 19.28
CA MET A 161 2.73 -4.19 18.86
C MET A 161 4.12 -3.75 19.31
N LEU A 162 4.46 -3.99 20.59
CA LEU A 162 5.78 -3.66 21.13
C LEU A 162 6.89 -4.46 20.41
N GLY A 163 6.67 -5.77 20.22
CA GLY A 163 7.63 -6.63 19.53
C GLY A 163 7.86 -6.20 18.08
N PHE A 164 6.78 -5.89 17.34
CA PHE A 164 6.91 -5.41 15.96
C PHE A 164 7.55 -4.02 15.87
N GLY A 165 7.24 -3.11 16.79
CA GLY A 165 7.89 -1.80 16.87
C GLY A 165 9.39 -1.90 17.13
N ILE A 166 9.82 -2.76 18.06
CA ILE A 166 11.25 -3.05 18.28
C ILE A 166 11.88 -3.62 17.01
N PHE A 167 11.19 -4.56 16.35
CA PHE A 167 11.67 -5.14 15.09
C PHE A 167 11.81 -4.10 13.98
N GLN A 168 10.87 -3.16 13.85
CA GLN A 168 10.97 -2.02 12.92
C GLN A 168 12.18 -1.15 13.21
N ILE A 169 12.44 -0.82 14.49
CA ILE A 169 13.64 -0.05 14.88
C ILE A 169 14.92 -0.79 14.49
N LEU A 170 14.99 -2.10 14.74
CA LEU A 170 16.16 -2.91 14.37
C LEU A 170 16.36 -2.96 12.85
N LEU A 171 15.27 -3.20 12.13
CA LEU A 171 15.25 -3.16 10.68
C LEU A 171 15.71 -1.80 10.15
N SER A 172 15.37 -0.72 10.86
CA SER A 172 15.75 0.63 10.45
C SER A 172 17.22 0.99 10.64
N GLN A 173 17.99 0.10 11.26
CA GLN A 173 19.44 0.25 11.43
C GLN A 173 20.23 -0.49 10.33
N ILE A 174 19.56 -1.20 9.42
CA ILE A 174 20.24 -2.03 8.40
C ILE A 174 20.38 -1.21 7.12
N PRO A 175 21.56 -0.61 6.83
CA PRO A 175 21.78 0.10 5.58
C PRO A 175 21.81 -0.86 4.40
N ASN A 176 21.24 -0.44 3.26
CA ASN A 176 21.41 -1.05 1.94
C ASN A 176 21.15 -2.57 1.85
N PHE A 177 19.88 -2.96 1.68
CA PHE A 177 19.59 -4.29 1.14
C PHE A 177 19.85 -4.33 -0.37
N HIS A 178 21.01 -4.82 -0.78
CA HIS A 178 21.39 -4.96 -2.20
C HIS A 178 20.57 -5.97 -3.04
N LYS A 179 19.37 -6.38 -2.60
CA LYS A 179 18.40 -7.15 -3.41
C LYS A 179 16.93 -6.81 -3.07
N LEU A 180 16.58 -5.53 -2.99
CA LEU A 180 15.21 -5.07 -2.66
C LEU A 180 14.13 -5.60 -3.59
N THR A 181 14.47 -5.91 -4.85
CA THR A 181 13.53 -6.50 -5.80
C THR A 181 12.92 -7.80 -5.28
N LEU A 182 13.68 -8.62 -4.55
CA LEU A 182 13.15 -9.86 -3.97
C LEU A 182 12.15 -9.57 -2.86
N ILE A 183 12.51 -8.67 -1.93
CA ILE A 183 11.65 -8.31 -0.79
C ILE A 183 10.36 -7.66 -1.28
N SER A 184 10.45 -6.70 -2.22
CA SER A 184 9.27 -6.06 -2.80
C SER A 184 8.40 -7.05 -3.58
N THR A 185 9.01 -7.99 -4.31
CA THR A 185 8.25 -9.03 -5.04
C THR A 185 7.52 -9.96 -4.08
N VAL A 186 8.16 -10.42 -3.01
CA VAL A 186 7.52 -11.25 -1.97
C VAL A 186 6.39 -10.48 -1.28
N ALA A 187 6.61 -9.21 -0.96
CA ALA A 187 5.58 -8.33 -0.39
C ALA A 187 4.38 -8.15 -1.36
N ALA A 188 4.63 -7.96 -2.65
CA ALA A 188 3.57 -7.88 -3.67
C ALA A 188 2.78 -9.20 -3.79
N ILE A 189 3.47 -10.35 -3.83
CA ILE A 189 2.80 -11.66 -3.94
C ILE A 189 1.92 -11.91 -2.71
N THR A 190 2.44 -11.63 -1.52
CA THR A 190 1.68 -11.82 -0.28
C THR A 190 0.51 -10.84 -0.16
N SER A 191 0.58 -9.64 -0.76
CA SER A 191 -0.57 -8.74 -0.78
C SER A 191 -1.74 -9.21 -1.62
N PHE A 192 -1.46 -9.70 -2.83
CA PHE A 192 -2.45 -10.42 -3.61
C PHE A 192 -2.96 -11.65 -2.86
N GLY A 193 -2.06 -12.39 -2.21
CA GLY A 193 -2.40 -13.58 -1.43
C GLY A 193 -3.51 -13.31 -0.42
N TYR A 194 -3.31 -12.37 0.51
CA TYR A 194 -4.32 -12.12 1.54
C TYR A 194 -5.60 -11.46 0.97
N ALA A 195 -5.49 -10.61 -0.05
CA ALA A 195 -6.64 -9.95 -0.67
C ALA A 195 -7.54 -10.94 -1.43
N LEU A 196 -6.93 -11.85 -2.18
CA LEU A 196 -7.64 -12.91 -2.92
C LEU A 196 -8.20 -13.98 -1.97
N ILE A 197 -7.50 -14.32 -0.88
CA ILE A 197 -8.05 -15.22 0.16
C ILE A 197 -9.29 -14.58 0.78
N GLY A 198 -9.22 -13.32 1.21
CA GLY A 198 -10.38 -12.62 1.79
C GLY A 198 -11.54 -12.50 0.81
N SER A 199 -11.27 -12.20 -0.45
CA SER A 199 -12.28 -12.15 -1.51
C SER A 199 -12.91 -13.51 -1.78
N GLY A 200 -12.09 -14.57 -1.91
CA GLY A 200 -12.55 -15.93 -2.19
C GLY A 200 -13.39 -16.51 -1.07
N LEU A 201 -12.98 -16.29 0.19
CA LEU A 201 -13.79 -16.67 1.36
C LEU A 201 -15.10 -15.90 1.41
N SER A 202 -15.09 -14.60 1.11
CA SER A 202 -16.32 -13.80 1.03
C SER A 202 -17.26 -14.31 -0.06
N LEU A 203 -16.73 -14.62 -1.24
CA LEU A 203 -17.49 -15.23 -2.32
C LEU A 203 -18.09 -16.56 -1.90
N ALA A 204 -17.34 -17.42 -1.21
CA ALA A 204 -17.82 -18.70 -0.71
C ALA A 204 -19.03 -18.53 0.24
N VAL A 205 -19.00 -17.52 1.12
CA VAL A 205 -20.14 -17.19 2.00
C VAL A 205 -21.37 -16.79 1.17
N VAL A 206 -21.19 -15.90 0.19
CA VAL A 206 -22.27 -15.39 -0.68
C VAL A 206 -22.91 -16.52 -1.50
N VAL A 207 -22.11 -17.35 -2.19
CA VAL A 207 -22.64 -18.43 -3.04
C VAL A 207 -23.25 -19.58 -2.23
N SER A 208 -22.88 -19.71 -0.96
CA SER A 208 -23.50 -20.67 -0.03
C SER A 208 -24.86 -20.20 0.51
N GLY A 209 -25.34 -19.02 0.10
CA GLY A 209 -26.59 -18.44 0.58
C GLY A 209 -26.53 -17.94 2.03
N LYS A 210 -25.32 -17.73 2.56
CA LYS A 210 -25.07 -17.24 3.93
C LYS A 210 -24.65 -15.77 3.99
N GLY A 211 -24.75 -15.06 2.87
CA GLY A 211 -24.48 -13.62 2.84
C GLY A 211 -25.50 -12.82 3.64
N GLU A 212 -25.06 -11.72 4.23
CA GLU A 212 -25.90 -10.83 5.03
C GLU A 212 -26.66 -9.81 4.16
N THR A 213 -27.69 -9.20 4.75
CA THR A 213 -28.43 -8.12 4.07
C THR A 213 -27.55 -6.89 3.88
N THR A 214 -27.58 -6.31 2.68
CA THR A 214 -26.82 -5.10 2.32
C THR A 214 -27.76 -3.94 1.98
N SER A 215 -27.19 -2.74 1.88
CA SER A 215 -27.90 -1.47 1.69
C SER A 215 -27.29 -0.66 0.55
N LEU A 216 -28.12 0.03 -0.22
CA LEU A 216 -27.66 0.95 -1.27
C LEU A 216 -26.98 2.20 -0.69
N PHE A 217 -27.37 2.61 0.53
CA PHE A 217 -26.98 3.88 1.16
C PHE A 217 -26.21 3.70 2.48
N GLY A 218 -25.72 2.48 2.72
CA GLY A 218 -24.91 2.12 3.88
C GLY A 218 -25.74 1.90 5.14
N THR A 219 -25.03 1.82 6.27
CA THR A 219 -25.61 1.59 7.59
C THR A 219 -26.68 2.64 7.93
N LYS A 220 -27.81 2.19 8.49
CA LYS A 220 -28.92 3.05 8.89
C LYS A 220 -28.74 3.56 10.32
N VAL A 221 -29.17 4.80 10.56
CA VAL A 221 -29.28 5.37 11.91
C VAL A 221 -30.34 4.59 12.67
N GLY A 222 -30.09 4.32 13.96
CA GLY A 222 -31.01 3.54 14.79
C GLY A 222 -30.56 3.48 16.25
N PRO A 223 -31.19 2.64 17.08
CA PRO A 223 -30.91 2.58 18.52
C PRO A 223 -29.43 2.29 18.87
N GLY A 224 -28.68 1.65 17.97
CA GLY A 224 -27.26 1.36 18.13
C GLY A 224 -26.30 2.24 17.31
N LEU A 225 -26.80 3.28 16.62
CA LEU A 225 -25.99 4.18 15.81
C LEU A 225 -26.63 5.57 15.73
N SER A 226 -26.00 6.56 16.36
CA SER A 226 -26.45 7.96 16.26
C SER A 226 -26.14 8.59 14.90
N GLU A 227 -26.74 9.74 14.61
CA GLU A 227 -26.44 10.51 13.39
C GLU A 227 -24.98 10.95 13.36
N ASP A 228 -24.45 11.44 14.48
CA ASP A 228 -23.05 11.87 14.62
C ASP A 228 -22.09 10.71 14.37
N ASP A 229 -22.36 9.53 14.96
CA ASP A 229 -21.56 8.33 14.72
C ASP A 229 -21.58 7.94 13.24
N LYS A 230 -22.73 8.06 12.58
CA LYS A 230 -22.83 7.77 11.15
C LYS A 230 -21.96 8.72 10.34
N ILE A 231 -21.97 10.02 10.63
CA ILE A 231 -21.12 11.02 9.95
C ILE A 231 -19.64 10.66 10.14
N TRP A 232 -19.22 10.35 11.37
CA TRP A 232 -17.83 9.96 11.64
C TRP A 232 -17.42 8.68 10.91
N LYS A 233 -18.31 7.68 10.83
CA LYS A 233 -18.05 6.45 10.07
C LYS A 233 -17.94 6.70 8.57
N VAL A 234 -18.78 7.57 8.01
CA VAL A 234 -18.69 7.98 6.59
C VAL A 234 -17.36 8.69 6.32
N LEU A 235 -16.96 9.66 7.16
CA LEU A 235 -15.68 10.35 7.02
C LEU A 235 -14.49 9.39 7.14
N THR A 236 -14.56 8.44 8.08
CA THR A 236 -13.55 7.40 8.24
C THR A 236 -13.49 6.47 7.03
N ALA A 237 -14.64 6.10 6.45
CA ALA A 237 -14.70 5.28 5.24
C ALA A 237 -14.08 6.00 4.03
N LEU A 238 -14.35 7.30 3.86
CA LEU A 238 -13.69 8.14 2.85
C LEU A 238 -12.17 8.18 3.07
N GLY A 239 -11.73 8.37 4.32
CA GLY A 239 -10.32 8.34 4.69
C GLY A 239 -9.64 6.99 4.39
N ASN A 240 -10.30 5.88 4.68
CA ASN A 240 -9.80 4.54 4.38
C ASN A 240 -9.63 4.31 2.88
N ILE A 241 -10.59 4.73 2.06
CA ILE A 241 -10.50 4.62 0.59
C ILE A 241 -9.39 5.54 0.05
N ALA A 242 -9.32 6.78 0.54
CA ALA A 242 -8.30 7.74 0.13
C ALA A 242 -6.88 7.24 0.46
N LEU A 243 -6.69 6.67 1.65
CA LEU A 243 -5.44 6.06 2.08
C LEU A 243 -5.09 4.87 1.17
N ALA A 244 -6.06 3.99 0.91
CA ALA A 244 -5.87 2.83 0.04
C ALA A 244 -5.44 3.27 -1.36
N CYS A 245 -6.00 4.34 -1.94
CA CYS A 245 -5.63 4.78 -3.29
C CYS A 245 -4.29 5.55 -3.38
N SER A 246 -3.53 5.73 -2.28
CA SER A 246 -2.42 6.70 -2.25
C SER A 246 -1.03 6.11 -1.95
N TYR A 247 -0.08 6.28 -2.88
CA TYR A 247 1.36 5.99 -2.68
C TYR A 247 2.27 7.23 -2.81
N ALA A 248 1.71 8.43 -2.63
CA ALA A 248 2.45 9.70 -2.74
C ALA A 248 3.75 9.79 -1.91
N THR A 249 3.89 8.99 -0.84
CA THR A 249 5.08 8.98 0.01
C THR A 249 6.31 8.39 -0.68
N VAL A 250 6.12 7.55 -1.70
CA VAL A 250 7.20 6.79 -2.36
C VAL A 250 7.30 7.03 -3.87
N VAL A 251 6.43 7.89 -4.43
CA VAL A 251 6.33 8.09 -5.88
C VAL A 251 7.65 8.55 -6.50
N TYR A 252 8.36 9.48 -5.85
CA TYR A 252 9.66 9.97 -6.31
C TYR A 252 10.74 8.90 -6.22
N ASP A 253 10.72 8.12 -5.16
CA ASP A 253 11.70 7.06 -4.98
C ASP A 253 11.49 5.93 -6.01
N ILE A 254 10.24 5.62 -6.37
CA ILE A 254 9.94 4.69 -7.48
C ILE A 254 10.47 5.25 -8.81
N MET A 255 10.23 6.54 -9.08
CA MET A 255 10.73 7.19 -10.30
C MET A 255 12.26 7.20 -10.35
N ASP A 256 12.94 7.38 -9.21
CA ASP A 256 14.39 7.33 -9.11
C ASP A 256 14.98 5.92 -9.30
N THR A 257 14.15 4.87 -9.42
CA THR A 257 14.61 3.55 -9.86
C THR A 257 14.56 3.37 -11.37
N LEU A 258 13.82 4.21 -12.10
CA LEU A 258 13.56 4.02 -13.53
C LEU A 258 14.79 4.35 -14.36
N LYS A 259 15.04 3.51 -15.36
CA LYS A 259 16.06 3.78 -16.38
C LYS A 259 15.78 5.10 -17.11
N SER A 260 16.84 5.75 -17.57
CA SER A 260 16.79 7.05 -18.26
C SER A 260 16.11 7.03 -19.63
N ASN A 261 16.04 5.87 -20.31
CA ASN A 261 15.46 5.75 -21.65
C ASN A 261 14.51 4.53 -21.76
N PRO A 262 13.22 4.70 -22.13
CA PRO A 262 12.52 5.97 -22.43
C PRO A 262 12.35 6.88 -21.20
N PRO A 263 11.92 8.14 -21.34
CA PRO A 263 11.82 9.07 -20.22
C PRO A 263 11.05 8.50 -19.02
N GLU A 264 11.49 8.81 -17.81
CA GLU A 264 10.96 8.29 -16.55
C GLU A 264 9.46 8.63 -16.43
N SER A 265 9.08 9.85 -16.81
CA SER A 265 7.67 10.30 -16.85
C SER A 265 6.79 9.40 -17.73
N THR A 266 7.29 8.96 -18.89
CA THR A 266 6.57 8.07 -19.81
C THR A 266 6.43 6.66 -19.23
N GLN A 267 7.50 6.13 -18.63
CA GLN A 267 7.46 4.82 -17.98
C GLN A 267 6.54 4.84 -16.76
N MET A 268 6.62 5.90 -15.95
CA MET A 268 5.83 6.06 -14.75
C MET A 268 4.35 6.22 -15.07
N ARG A 269 3.95 6.98 -16.10
CA ARG A 269 2.55 7.07 -16.53
C ARG A 269 1.95 5.71 -16.92
N LYS A 270 2.73 4.86 -17.60
CA LYS A 270 2.31 3.48 -17.91
C LYS A 270 2.17 2.65 -16.64
N ALA A 271 3.12 2.76 -15.71
CA ALA A 271 3.08 2.07 -14.43
C ALA A 271 1.91 2.54 -13.55
N ASN A 272 1.60 3.84 -13.53
CA ASN A 272 0.45 4.43 -12.84
C ASN A 272 -0.86 3.84 -13.35
N MET A 273 -1.03 3.80 -14.67
CA MET A 273 -2.22 3.23 -15.30
C MET A 273 -2.37 1.76 -14.91
N LEU A 274 -1.32 0.94 -15.15
CA LEU A 274 -1.36 -0.50 -14.87
C LEU A 274 -1.59 -0.79 -13.39
N GLY A 275 -0.75 -0.21 -12.53
CA GLY A 275 -0.81 -0.40 -11.09
C GLY A 275 -2.17 0.02 -10.53
N ILE A 276 -2.60 1.26 -10.77
CA ILE A 276 -3.84 1.78 -10.14
C ILE A 276 -5.07 1.06 -10.68
N THR A 277 -5.10 0.70 -11.96
CA THR A 277 -6.22 -0.08 -12.52
C THR A 277 -6.29 -1.48 -11.89
N THR A 278 -5.17 -2.21 -11.82
CA THR A 278 -5.12 -3.53 -11.17
C THR A 278 -5.57 -3.45 -9.71
N MET A 279 -5.15 -2.41 -9.00
CA MET A 279 -5.50 -2.20 -7.59
C MET A 279 -6.98 -1.86 -7.43
N THR A 280 -7.53 -1.01 -8.30
CA THR A 280 -8.96 -0.67 -8.31
C THR A 280 -9.82 -1.92 -8.48
N ILE A 281 -9.45 -2.82 -9.40
CA ILE A 281 -10.16 -4.09 -9.60
C ILE A 281 -10.13 -4.93 -8.32
N LEU A 282 -8.94 -5.08 -7.71
CA LEU A 282 -8.78 -5.85 -6.48
C LEU A 282 -9.55 -5.22 -5.31
N PHE A 283 -9.57 -3.89 -5.24
CA PHE A 283 -10.26 -3.11 -4.22
C PHE A 283 -11.78 -3.27 -4.34
N LEU A 284 -12.32 -3.15 -5.55
CA LEU A 284 -13.74 -3.39 -5.83
C LEU A 284 -14.12 -4.84 -5.51
N LEU A 285 -13.26 -5.81 -5.85
CA LEU A 285 -13.47 -7.23 -5.54
C LEU A 285 -13.53 -7.46 -4.02
N CYS A 286 -12.49 -7.04 -3.29
CA CYS A 286 -12.41 -7.22 -1.84
C CYS A 286 -13.53 -6.49 -1.11
N GLY A 287 -13.76 -5.23 -1.47
CA GLY A 287 -14.77 -4.39 -0.85
C GLY A 287 -16.17 -4.93 -1.08
N SER A 288 -16.51 -5.23 -2.33
CA SER A 288 -17.86 -5.66 -2.72
C SER A 288 -18.18 -7.04 -2.18
N LEU A 289 -17.27 -8.01 -2.32
CA LEU A 289 -17.51 -9.37 -1.82
C LEU A 289 -17.55 -9.39 -0.30
N GLY A 290 -16.65 -8.66 0.37
CA GLY A 290 -16.68 -8.56 1.82
C GLY A 290 -17.97 -7.94 2.34
N TYR A 291 -18.45 -6.87 1.70
CA TYR A 291 -19.74 -6.28 2.08
C TYR A 291 -20.92 -7.22 1.79
N ALA A 292 -20.91 -7.91 0.65
CA ALA A 292 -21.93 -8.91 0.32
C ALA A 292 -21.94 -10.10 1.30
N ALA A 293 -20.79 -10.46 1.86
CA ALA A 293 -20.69 -11.54 2.84
C ALA A 293 -21.20 -11.12 4.21
N PHE A 294 -20.89 -9.90 4.68
CA PHE A 294 -21.07 -9.51 6.09
C PHE A 294 -22.04 -8.35 6.34
N GLY A 295 -22.54 -7.66 5.31
CA GLY A 295 -23.53 -6.60 5.45
C GLY A 295 -23.07 -5.48 6.40
N ASP A 296 -23.98 -5.00 7.24
CA ASP A 296 -23.69 -3.94 8.22
C ASP A 296 -22.73 -4.39 9.35
N HIS A 297 -22.48 -5.70 9.47
CA HIS A 297 -21.56 -6.31 10.43
C HIS A 297 -20.15 -6.55 9.85
N THR A 298 -19.86 -5.99 8.67
CA THR A 298 -18.54 -6.11 8.05
C THR A 298 -17.43 -5.66 9.01
N PRO A 299 -16.39 -6.48 9.25
CA PRO A 299 -15.30 -6.11 10.14
C PRO A 299 -14.33 -5.12 9.47
N GLY A 300 -13.64 -4.31 10.28
CA GLY A 300 -12.58 -3.40 9.79
C GLY A 300 -11.39 -4.10 9.14
N ASN A 301 -11.23 -5.41 9.34
CA ASN A 301 -10.35 -6.27 8.57
C ASN A 301 -11.16 -7.47 8.07
N ILE A 302 -11.35 -7.57 6.76
CA ILE A 302 -12.15 -8.62 6.11
C ILE A 302 -11.80 -10.04 6.58
N LEU A 303 -10.52 -10.35 6.84
CA LEU A 303 -10.11 -11.69 7.29
C LEU A 303 -10.58 -12.05 8.70
N THR A 304 -10.94 -11.06 9.52
CA THR A 304 -11.46 -11.31 10.87
C THR A 304 -12.94 -11.69 10.88
N GLY A 305 -13.64 -11.54 9.74
CA GLY A 305 -15.08 -11.81 9.62
C GLY A 305 -15.44 -13.28 9.46
N PHE A 306 -14.51 -14.10 8.97
CA PHE A 306 -14.75 -15.53 8.73
C PHE A 306 -14.76 -16.40 9.99
N GLY A 307 -14.58 -15.79 11.17
CA GLY A 307 -14.39 -16.52 12.41
C GLY A 307 -13.06 -17.28 12.45
N PHE A 308 -12.89 -18.11 13.49
CA PHE A 308 -11.63 -18.81 13.77
C PHE A 308 -11.76 -20.34 13.63
N TYR A 309 -12.70 -20.81 12.80
CA TYR A 309 -13.19 -22.19 12.84
C TYR A 309 -12.88 -22.97 11.56
N GLU A 310 -13.54 -22.68 10.43
CA GLU A 310 -13.24 -23.32 9.14
C GLU A 310 -13.49 -22.34 7.97
N PRO A 311 -12.63 -22.29 6.93
CA PRO A 311 -11.35 -23.00 6.79
C PRO A 311 -10.22 -22.27 7.54
N PHE A 312 -9.87 -22.72 8.75
CA PHE A 312 -8.93 -22.01 9.63
C PHE A 312 -7.54 -21.86 8.99
N LEU A 313 -7.11 -22.84 8.19
CA LEU A 313 -5.83 -22.81 7.51
C LEU A 313 -5.74 -21.67 6.49
N LEU A 314 -6.82 -21.40 5.75
CA LEU A 314 -6.85 -20.34 4.74
C LEU A 314 -6.82 -18.96 5.41
N VAL A 315 -7.55 -18.80 6.52
CA VAL A 315 -7.51 -17.58 7.33
C VAL A 315 -6.13 -17.39 7.97
N ALA A 316 -5.50 -18.46 8.47
CA ALA A 316 -4.13 -18.42 9.00
C ALA A 316 -3.13 -18.00 7.92
N LEU A 317 -3.21 -18.59 6.72
CA LEU A 317 -2.38 -18.25 5.58
C LEU A 317 -2.56 -16.78 5.19
N GLY A 318 -3.80 -16.29 5.13
CA GLY A 318 -4.07 -14.87 4.87
C GLY A 318 -3.41 -13.94 5.89
N ASN A 319 -3.46 -14.28 7.17
CA ASN A 319 -2.81 -13.48 8.22
C ASN A 319 -1.28 -13.57 8.16
N VAL A 320 -0.70 -14.72 7.79
CA VAL A 320 0.74 -14.86 7.53
C VAL A 320 1.16 -13.97 6.35
N CYS A 321 0.39 -13.99 5.26
CA CYS A 321 0.61 -13.11 4.11
C CYS A 321 0.59 -11.64 4.51
N ILE A 322 -0.34 -11.22 5.37
CA ILE A 322 -0.36 -9.84 5.91
C ILE A 322 0.94 -9.53 6.65
N ILE A 323 1.38 -10.40 7.57
CA ILE A 323 2.60 -10.17 8.37
C ILE A 323 3.83 -10.01 7.46
N VAL A 324 4.02 -10.94 6.52
CA VAL A 324 5.14 -10.91 5.57
C VAL A 324 5.10 -9.64 4.72
N HIS A 325 3.90 -9.26 4.26
CA HIS A 325 3.70 -8.01 3.53
C HIS A 325 4.07 -6.77 4.35
N MET A 326 3.59 -6.64 5.60
CA MET A 326 3.88 -5.46 6.44
C MET A 326 5.39 -5.29 6.70
N VAL A 327 6.11 -6.41 6.88
CA VAL A 327 7.58 -6.39 7.02
C VAL A 327 8.24 -5.91 5.73
N GLY A 328 7.88 -6.50 4.59
CA GLY A 328 8.48 -6.15 3.30
C GLY A 328 8.15 -4.72 2.86
N ALA A 329 6.91 -4.28 3.06
CA ALA A 329 6.47 -2.94 2.71
C ALA A 329 7.13 -1.87 3.59
N TYR A 330 7.35 -2.14 4.89
CA TYR A 330 8.11 -1.25 5.77
C TYR A 330 9.53 -1.02 5.25
N GLN A 331 10.22 -2.11 4.88
CA GLN A 331 11.58 -2.04 4.33
C GLN A 331 11.65 -1.31 3.00
N VAL A 332 10.66 -1.49 2.11
CA VAL A 332 10.58 -0.74 0.84
C VAL A 332 10.45 0.76 1.12
N ILE A 333 9.55 1.16 2.01
CA ILE A 333 9.35 2.58 2.37
C ILE A 333 10.63 3.19 2.95
N GLU A 334 11.26 2.49 3.89
CA GLU A 334 12.45 2.97 4.57
C GLU A 334 13.64 3.08 3.61
N PHE A 335 13.91 2.03 2.82
CA PHE A 335 14.98 2.06 1.84
C PHE A 335 14.81 3.21 0.85
N LEU A 336 13.62 3.34 0.27
CA LEU A 336 13.28 4.39 -0.69
C LEU A 336 13.51 5.78 -0.08
N SER A 337 13.18 5.98 1.21
CA SER A 337 13.47 7.22 1.92
C SER A 337 14.96 7.46 2.22
N SER A 338 15.75 6.39 2.40
CA SER A 338 17.17 6.46 2.78
C SER A 338 18.13 6.75 1.61
N VAL A 339 17.81 6.32 0.39
CA VAL A 339 18.61 6.57 -0.83
C VAL A 339 18.84 8.06 -1.08
N ASN A 340 17.95 8.89 -0.55
CA ASN A 340 17.94 10.33 -0.73
C ASN A 340 18.67 11.14 0.34
N CYS A 341 19.27 10.49 1.35
CA CYS A 341 20.10 11.16 2.37
C CYS A 341 21.61 11.15 2.08
N ASN A 342 22.06 10.58 0.94
CA ASN A 342 23.47 10.56 0.53
C ASN A 342 23.74 11.36 -0.73
#